data_AF-A0A9X9F0F9-F1
#
_entry.id   AF-A0A9X9F0F9-F1
#
_cell.length_a   1.000
_cell.length_b   1.000
_cell.length_c   1.000
_cell.angle_alpha   90.00
_cell.angle_beta   90.00
_cell.angle_gamma   90.00
#
_symmetry.space_group_name_H-M   'P 1'
#
loop_
_entity.id
_entity.type
_entity.pdbx_description
1 polymer ?
#
loop_
_entity_poly.entity_id
_entity_poly.type
_entity_poly.pdbx_seq_one_letter_code
_entity_poly.pdbx_strand_id
1 'polypeptide(L)'
;MVSDGNIIHILEQQMKETNLLLKGISNSEGLFRYAPTKWSIKEVIGHIADTERIMAYRLLSIARGETAELPGYNDDMYVLRAVFDKQSMQDLLENLIVVPQSTLYLLRSLDKE
;
A
#
# COMPACT_ATOMS: atom_id res chain seq x y z
N MET A 1 12.64 -3.08 11.89
CA MET A 1 11.94 -4.36 12.13
C MET A 1 10.55 -4.04 12.65
N VAL A 2 9.53 -4.78 12.24
CA VAL A 2 8.19 -4.66 12.84
C VAL A 2 8.30 -5.11 14.30
N SER A 3 7.73 -4.36 15.24
CA SER A 3 7.76 -4.71 16.66
C SER A 3 7.07 -6.05 16.91
N ASP A 4 7.59 -6.84 17.86
CA ASP A 4 6.88 -8.03 18.33
C ASP A 4 5.47 -7.67 18.80
N GLY A 5 4.45 -8.40 18.36
CA GLY A 5 3.06 -8.12 18.72
C GLY A 5 2.03 -8.70 17.76
N ASN A 6 0.75 -8.45 18.06
CA ASN A 6 -0.35 -8.88 17.20
C ASN A 6 -0.33 -8.09 15.88
N ILE A 7 -0.10 -8.78 14.76
CA ILE A 7 0.04 -8.15 13.44
C ILE A 7 -1.19 -7.35 13.01
N ILE A 8 -2.40 -7.81 13.33
CA ILE A 8 -3.65 -7.09 13.02
C ILE A 8 -3.67 -5.75 13.76
N HIS A 9 -3.32 -5.74 15.04
CA HIS A 9 -3.25 -4.51 15.82
C HIS A 9 -2.18 -3.54 15.29
N ILE A 10 -1.01 -4.05 14.93
CA ILE A 10 0.08 -3.24 14.38
C ILE A 10 -0.35 -2.58 13.06
N LEU A 11 -0.94 -3.34 12.14
CA LEU A 11 -1.44 -2.82 10.87
C LEU A 11 -2.56 -1.79 11.05
N GLU A 12 -3.45 -2.00 12.02
CA GLU A 12 -4.49 -1.01 12.38
C GLU A 12 -3.89 0.32 12.86
N GLN A 13 -2.84 0.29 13.68
CA GLN A 13 -2.17 1.51 14.15
C GLN A 13 -1.41 2.19 13.02
N GLN A 14 -0.62 1.43 12.24
CA GLN A 14 0.11 1.98 11.10
C GLN A 14 -0.81 2.65 10.08
N MET A 15 -1.98 2.06 9.80
CA MET A 15 -2.97 2.68 8.92
C MET A 15 -3.45 4.03 9.45
N LYS A 16 -3.73 4.13 10.76
CA LYS A 16 -4.15 5.40 11.40
C LYS A 16 -3.04 6.45 11.37
N GLU A 17 -1.82 6.06 11.75
CA GLU A 17 -0.65 6.95 11.79
C GLU A 17 -0.31 7.47 10.39
N THR A 18 -0.33 6.60 9.38
CA THR A 18 -0.05 6.96 7.99
C THR A 18 -1.10 7.92 7.46
N ASN A 19 -2.38 7.68 7.75
CA ASN A 19 -3.45 8.60 7.35
C ASN A 19 -3.29 9.97 8.02
N LEU A 20 -2.96 10.01 9.31
CA LEU A 20 -2.71 11.27 10.03
C LEU A 20 -1.49 12.02 9.47
N LEU A 21 -0.41 11.31 9.14
CA LEU A 21 0.80 11.90 8.57
C LEU A 21 0.56 12.55 7.21
N LEU A 22 -0.23 11.91 6.36
CA LEU A 22 -0.49 12.38 4.99
C LEU A 22 -1.67 13.35 4.89
N LYS A 23 -2.39 13.55 6.00
CA LYS A 23 -3.54 14.44 6.05
C LYS A 23 -3.13 15.88 5.75
N GLY A 24 -3.82 16.49 4.79
CA GLY A 24 -3.66 17.91 4.47
C GLY A 24 -2.60 18.21 3.41
N ILE A 25 -1.89 17.20 2.90
CA ILE A 25 -1.03 17.38 1.72
C ILE A 25 -1.90 17.76 0.52
N SER A 26 -1.59 18.90 -0.08
CA SER A 26 -2.27 19.40 -1.28
C SER A 26 -1.85 18.65 -2.54
N ASN A 27 -2.61 18.82 -3.63
CA ASN A 27 -2.25 18.26 -4.93
C ASN A 27 -0.87 18.73 -5.44
N SER A 28 -0.52 19.99 -5.17
CA SER A 28 0.77 20.57 -5.57
C SER A 28 1.92 20.07 -4.72
N GLU A 29 1.74 19.96 -3.39
CA GLU A 29 2.75 19.37 -2.51
C GLU A 29 2.98 17.90 -2.83
N GLY A 30 1.92 17.18 -3.24
CA GLY A 30 2.00 15.80 -3.70
C GLY A 30 2.98 15.57 -4.88
N LEU A 31 3.27 16.60 -5.68
CA LEU A 31 4.20 16.53 -6.80
C LEU A 31 5.67 16.77 -6.40
N PHE A 32 5.94 17.06 -5.13
CA PHE A 32 7.30 17.30 -4.65
C PHE A 32 8.20 16.06 -4.82
N ARG A 33 9.41 16.29 -5.32
CA ARG A 33 10.48 15.29 -5.50
C ARG A 33 11.76 15.82 -4.88
N TYR A 34 12.41 15.03 -4.04
CA TYR A 34 13.66 15.47 -3.40
C TYR A 34 14.88 15.39 -4.32
N ALA A 35 14.78 14.69 -5.46
CA ALA A 35 15.79 14.69 -6.52
C ALA A 35 15.17 14.31 -7.89
N PRO A 36 15.81 14.65 -9.02
CA PRO A 36 15.21 14.52 -10.37
C PRO A 36 14.72 13.11 -10.76
N THR A 37 15.34 12.05 -10.23
CA THR A 37 15.01 10.65 -10.55
C THR A 37 14.18 9.97 -9.48
N LYS A 38 13.70 10.73 -8.49
CA LYS A 38 13.01 10.19 -7.32
C LYS A 38 11.53 10.40 -7.43
N TRP A 39 10.79 9.46 -6.86
CA TRP A 39 9.34 9.48 -6.88
C TRP A 39 8.77 10.72 -6.20
N SER A 40 7.63 11.18 -6.70
CA SER A 40 6.84 12.21 -6.03
C SER A 40 6.17 11.60 -4.80
N ILE A 41 5.65 12.45 -3.91
CA ILE A 41 4.83 11.97 -2.80
C ILE A 41 3.62 11.16 -3.32
N LYS A 42 3.00 11.60 -4.42
CA LYS A 42 1.89 10.87 -5.07
C LYS A 42 2.31 9.49 -5.56
N GLU A 43 3.46 9.38 -6.21
CA GLU A 43 3.99 8.10 -6.69
C GLU A 43 4.34 7.15 -5.55
N VAL A 44 4.91 7.66 -4.44
CA VAL A 44 5.16 6.87 -3.24
C VAL A 44 3.86 6.33 -2.66
N ILE A 45 2.83 7.17 -2.49
CA ILE A 45 1.53 6.77 -1.96
C ILE A 45 0.86 5.71 -2.85
N GLY A 46 0.85 5.95 -4.16
CA GLY A 46 0.31 5.00 -5.12
C GLY A 46 1.07 3.67 -5.11
N HIS A 47 2.40 3.71 -5.06
CA HIS A 47 3.24 2.51 -4.97
C HIS A 47 2.96 1.68 -3.72
N ILE A 48 2.77 2.32 -2.56
CA ILE A 48 2.43 1.62 -1.32
C ILE A 48 1.08 0.91 -1.48
N ALA A 49 0.07 1.59 -2.05
CA ALA A 49 -1.24 0.99 -2.28
C ALA A 49 -1.20 -0.20 -3.26
N ASP A 50 -0.39 -0.12 -4.32
CA ASP A 50 -0.21 -1.23 -5.26
C ASP A 50 0.55 -2.40 -4.63
N THR A 51 1.61 -2.10 -3.86
CA THR A 51 2.38 -3.11 -3.15
C THR A 51 1.49 -3.85 -2.14
N GLU A 52 0.65 -3.15 -1.39
CA GLU A 52 -0.28 -3.77 -0.44
C GLU A 52 -1.27 -4.70 -1.16
N ARG A 53 -1.78 -4.34 -2.35
CA ARG A 53 -2.62 -5.25 -3.16
C ARG A 53 -1.88 -6.51 -3.57
N ILE A 54 -0.62 -6.37 -4.00
CA ILE A 54 0.21 -7.51 -4.40
C ILE A 54 0.46 -8.42 -3.19
N MET A 55 0.75 -7.85 -2.01
CA MET A 55 0.94 -8.63 -0.79
C MET A 55 -0.35 -9.28 -0.31
N ALA A 56 -1.50 -8.60 -0.42
CA ALA A 56 -2.81 -9.18 -0.12
C ALA A 56 -3.15 -10.34 -1.07
N TYR A 57 -2.86 -10.22 -2.37
CA TYR A 57 -3.00 -11.31 -3.32
C TYR A 57 -2.11 -12.50 -2.95
N ARG A 58 -0.84 -12.24 -2.63
CA ARG A 58 0.09 -13.30 -2.21
C ARG A 58 -0.36 -13.98 -0.91
N LEU A 59 -0.80 -13.20 0.07
CA LEU A 59 -1.39 -13.70 1.31
C LEU A 59 -2.59 -14.60 1.02
N LEU A 60 -3.52 -14.15 0.18
CA LEU A 60 -4.68 -14.93 -0.22
C LEU A 60 -4.27 -16.24 -0.90
N SER A 61 -3.38 -16.19 -1.89
CA SER A 61 -2.89 -17.38 -2.60
C SER A 61 -2.28 -18.40 -1.63
N ILE A 62 -1.37 -17.96 -0.76
CA ILE A 62 -0.71 -18.83 0.22
C ILE A 62 -1.73 -19.42 1.19
N ALA A 63 -2.63 -18.59 1.74
CA ALA A 63 -3.65 -19.02 2.69
C ALA A 63 -4.74 -19.93 2.07
N ARG A 64 -4.73 -20.12 0.75
CA ARG A 64 -5.61 -21.05 0.02
C ARG A 64 -4.86 -22.22 -0.61
N GLY A 65 -3.60 -22.41 -0.22
CA GLY A 65 -2.81 -23.58 -0.62
C GLY A 65 -2.30 -23.51 -2.05
N GLU A 66 -2.17 -22.32 -2.64
CA GLU A 66 -1.51 -22.16 -3.93
C GLU A 66 -0.05 -22.66 -3.84
N THR A 67 0.36 -23.42 -4.84
CA THR A 67 1.71 -24.02 -4.91
C THR A 67 2.52 -23.52 -6.10
N ALA A 68 1.88 -22.83 -7.04
CA ALA A 68 2.58 -22.17 -8.14
C ALA A 68 3.48 -21.03 -7.62
N GLU A 69 4.58 -20.80 -8.34
CA GLU A 69 5.45 -19.66 -8.06
C GLU A 69 4.69 -18.35 -8.32
N LEU A 70 4.64 -17.49 -7.30
CA LEU A 70 3.97 -16.20 -7.39
C LEU A 70 4.87 -15.22 -8.16
N PRO A 71 4.33 -14.47 -9.13
CA PRO A 71 5.14 -13.59 -9.96
C PRO A 71 5.82 -12.51 -9.12
N GLY A 72 7.09 -12.26 -9.45
CA GLY A 72 7.74 -11.00 -9.10
C GLY A 72 7.10 -9.83 -9.84
N TYR A 73 7.46 -8.62 -9.44
CA TYR A 73 7.07 -7.40 -10.15
C TYR A 73 8.20 -6.39 -10.10
N ASN A 74 8.17 -5.42 -11.02
CA ASN A 74 9.15 -4.34 -11.10
C ASN A 74 8.50 -3.04 -10.65
N ASP A 75 8.91 -2.55 -9.48
CA ASP A 75 8.33 -1.38 -8.83
C ASP A 75 8.36 -0.14 -9.72
N ASP A 76 9.51 0.15 -10.34
CA ASP A 76 9.71 1.32 -11.21
C ASP A 76 8.76 1.28 -12.42
N MET A 77 8.60 0.11 -13.04
CA MET A 77 7.71 -0.07 -14.18
C MET A 77 6.24 0.04 -13.80
N TYR A 78 5.86 -0.40 -12.59
CA TYR A 78 4.50 -0.26 -12.08
C TYR A 78 4.18 1.22 -11.83
N VAL A 79 5.04 1.93 -11.11
CA VAL A 79 4.89 3.37 -10.83
C VAL A 79 4.82 4.17 -12.14
N LEU A 80 5.74 3.89 -13.07
CA LEU A 80 5.77 4.56 -14.39
C LEU A 80 4.46 4.39 -15.15
N ARG A 81 3.84 3.21 -15.10
CA ARG A 81 2.59 2.90 -15.83
C ARG A 81 1.33 3.36 -15.11
N ALA A 82 1.35 3.52 -13.79
CA ALA A 82 0.19 3.94 -13.01
C ALA A 82 -0.09 5.45 -13.11
N VAL A 83 0.93 6.24 -13.47
CA VAL A 83 0.82 7.69 -13.72
C VAL A 83 0.20 8.45 -12.55
N PHE A 84 0.61 8.12 -11.32
CA PHE A 84 0.04 8.63 -10.07
C PHE A 84 0.05 10.16 -9.96
N ASP A 85 1.02 10.84 -10.57
CA ASP A 85 1.07 12.30 -10.60
C ASP A 85 -0.18 12.97 -11.19
N LYS A 86 -0.88 12.27 -12.10
CA LYS A 86 -2.12 12.76 -12.74
C LYS A 86 -3.37 12.53 -11.88
N GLN A 87 -3.29 11.68 -10.87
CA GLN A 87 -4.43 11.40 -9.99
C GLN A 87 -4.55 12.49 -8.93
N SER A 88 -5.76 12.69 -8.41
CA SER A 88 -5.93 13.63 -7.30
C SER A 88 -5.31 13.07 -6.03
N MET A 89 -4.75 13.95 -5.20
CA MET A 89 -4.21 13.54 -3.89
C MET A 89 -5.28 12.89 -3.02
N GLN A 90 -6.53 13.35 -3.13
CA GLN A 90 -7.67 12.77 -2.43
C GLN A 90 -7.88 11.30 -2.83
N ASP A 91 -7.95 11.01 -4.14
CA ASP A 91 -8.17 9.65 -4.63
C ASP A 91 -7.04 8.69 -4.19
N LEU A 92 -5.79 9.18 -4.22
CA LEU A 92 -4.64 8.41 -3.78
C LEU A 92 -4.69 8.08 -2.28
N LEU A 93 -5.11 9.03 -1.44
CA LEU A 93 -5.26 8.82 -0.01
C LEU A 93 -6.44 7.90 0.32
N GLU A 94 -7.58 8.08 -0.35
CA GLU A 94 -8.73 7.18 -0.19
C GLU A 94 -8.36 5.75 -0.59
N ASN A 95 -7.62 5.58 -1.69
CA ASN A 95 -7.09 4.30 -2.11
C ASN A 95 -6.14 3.69 -1.05
N LEU A 96 -5.17 4.46 -0.55
CA LEU A 96 -4.26 4.00 0.51
C LEU A 96 -4.98 3.64 1.82
N ILE A 97 -6.16 4.20 2.09
CA ILE A 97 -6.98 3.84 3.27
C ILE A 97 -7.72 2.53 3.04
N VAL A 98 -8.33 2.34 1.87
CA VAL A 98 -9.21 1.20 1.60
C VAL A 98 -8.43 -0.11 1.46
N VAL A 99 -7.24 -0.09 0.87
CA VAL A 99 -6.49 -1.33 0.59
C VAL A 99 -6.06 -2.05 1.88
N PRO A 100 -5.43 -1.39 2.86
CA PRO A 100 -5.08 -2.06 4.12
C PRO A 100 -6.30 -2.54 4.89
N GLN A 101 -7.44 -1.83 4.81
CA GLN A 101 -8.69 -2.31 5.40
C GLN A 101 -9.14 -3.65 4.80
N SER A 102 -9.04 -3.78 3.47
CA SER A 102 -9.31 -5.04 2.77
C SER A 102 -8.37 -6.16 3.25
N THR A 103 -7.07 -5.88 3.36
CA THR A 103 -6.09 -6.85 3.89
C THR A 103 -6.41 -7.26 5.33
N LEU A 104 -6.82 -6.31 6.19
CA LEU A 104 -7.22 -6.61 7.56
C LEU A 104 -8.44 -7.53 7.62
N TYR A 105 -9.44 -7.34 6.75
CA TYR A 105 -10.57 -8.26 6.65
C TYR A 105 -10.14 -9.64 6.16
N LEU A 106 -9.23 -9.72 5.18
CA LEU A 106 -8.65 -10.99 4.75
C LEU A 106 -7.97 -11.70 5.93
N LEU A 107 -7.05 -11.02 6.64
CA LEU A 107 -6.34 -11.57 7.79
C LEU A 107 -7.28 -12.09 8.88
N ARG A 108 -8.34 -11.34 9.21
CA ARG A 108 -9.33 -11.75 10.21
C ARG A 108 -10.18 -12.94 9.77
N SER A 109 -10.29 -13.18 8.46
CA SER A 109 -11.02 -14.31 7.89
C SER A 109 -10.20 -15.59 7.80
N LEU A 110 -8.88 -15.52 8.06
CA LEU A 110 -8.03 -16.71 8.08
C LEU A 110 -8.22 -17.46 9.39
N ASP A 111 -8.38 -18.78 9.30
CA ASP A 111 -8.44 -19.65 10.47
C ASP A 111 -7.09 -19.62 11.22
N LYS A 112 -7.16 -19.75 12.55
CA LYS A 112 -6.00 -19.67 13.45
C LYS A 112 -5.27 -21.01 13.63
N GLU A 113 -5.38 -21.92 12.66
CA GLU A 113 -4.72 -23.24 12.77
C GLU A 113 -3.21 -23.11 13.02
#